data_AF-A0A4Q1RB76-F1
#
_entry.id   AF-A0A4Q1RB76-F1
#
_cell.length_a   1.000
_cell.length_b   1.000
_cell.length_c   1.000
_cell.angle_alpha   90.00
_cell.angle_beta   90.00
_cell.angle_gamma   90.00
#
_symmetry.space_group_name_H-M   'P 1'
#
loop_
_entity.id
_entity.type
_entity.pdbx_description
1 polymer ?
#
loop_
_entity_poly.entity_id
_entity_poly.type
_entity_poly.pdbx_seq_one_letter_code
_entity_poly.pdbx_strand_id
1 'polypeptide(L)' 'MTGFLDRAKEQARQGLEAGKQKVDEVQQQRAGNDLLKKLGAAYFAERRGSGSPEATQDALNALEAHVNAHGDAFLHG' A
#
# COMPACT_ATOMS: atom_id res chain seq x y z
N MET A 1 -26.39 -8.78 36.31
CA MET A 1 -25.71 -9.73 35.40
C MET A 1 -25.70 -9.15 33.99
N THR A 2 -24.76 -8.25 33.71
CA THR A 2 -24.72 -7.43 32.46
C THR A 2 -23.50 -7.73 31.59
N GLY A 3 -22.62 -8.64 32.02
CA GLY A 3 -21.27 -8.81 31.46
C GLY A 3 -21.13 -9.53 30.13
N PHE A 4 -22.19 -10.11 29.57
CA PHE A 4 -22.15 -10.74 28.23
C PHE A 4 -22.46 -9.75 27.10
N LEU A 5 -23.38 -8.80 27.33
CA LEU A 5 -23.75 -7.80 26.34
C LEU A 5 -22.65 -6.75 26.16
N ASP A 6 -21.96 -6.36 27.23
CA ASP A 6 -20.82 -5.44 27.14
C ASP A 6 -19.62 -6.08 26.42
N ARG A 7 -19.27 -7.34 26.74
CA ARG A 7 -18.20 -8.07 26.04
C ARG A 7 -18.48 -8.26 24.54
N ALA A 8 -19.72 -8.57 24.18
CA ALA A 8 -20.10 -8.73 22.77
C ALA A 8 -19.96 -7.42 21.99
N LYS A 9 -20.29 -6.27 22.61
CA LYS A 9 -20.11 -4.94 22.02
C LYS A 9 -18.64 -4.57 21.87
N GLU A 10 -17.81 -4.87 22.86
CA GLU A 10 -16.37 -4.66 22.80
C GLU A 10 -15.69 -5.53 21.73
N GLN A 11 -16.04 -6.81 21.65
CA GLN A 11 -15.51 -7.70 20.61
C GLN A 11 -15.95 -7.27 19.20
N ALA A 12 -17.20 -6.82 19.05
CA ALA A 12 -17.67 -6.28 17.77
C ALA A 12 -16.90 -5.01 17.38
N ARG A 13 -16.61 -4.10 18.33
CA ARG A 13 -15.79 -2.91 18.07
C ARG A 13 -14.35 -3.27 17.70
N GLN A 14 -13.71 -4.17 18.45
CA GLN A 14 -12.35 -4.62 18.15
C GLN A 14 -12.26 -5.36 16.81
N GLY A 15 -13.24 -6.20 16.48
CA GLY A 15 -13.30 -6.90 15.18
C GLY A 15 -13.49 -5.94 14.00
N LEU A 16 -14.27 -4.87 14.19
CA LEU A 16 -14.45 -3.83 13.18
C LEU A 16 -13.18 -2.98 12.99
N GLU A 17 -12.48 -2.63 14.08
CA GLU A 17 -11.22 -1.86 13.99
C GLU A 17 -10.09 -2.69 13.36
N ALA A 18 -9.94 -3.94 13.77
CA ALA A 18 -8.98 -4.87 13.16
C ALA A 18 -9.31 -5.15 11.67
N GLY A 19 -10.61 -5.25 11.34
CA GLY A 19 -11.06 -5.39 9.96
C GLY A 19 -10.72 -4.17 9.09
N LYS A 20 -10.90 -2.95 9.60
CA LYS A 20 -10.52 -1.72 8.90
C LYS A 20 -9.01 -1.61 8.68
N GLN A 21 -8.22 -1.85 9.73
CA GLN A 21 -6.76 -1.80 9.65
C GLN A 21 -6.23 -2.77 8.59
N LYS A 22 -6.73 -4.01 8.57
CA LYS A 22 -6.32 -5.01 7.59
C LYS A 22 -6.72 -4.67 6.16
N VAL A 23 -7.88 -4.04 5.98
CA VAL A 23 -8.32 -3.56 4.66
C VAL A 23 -7.44 -2.40 4.18
N ASP A 24 -7.09 -1.48 5.07
CA ASP A 24 -6.19 -0.37 4.76
C ASP A 24 -4.79 -0.87 4.40
N GLU A 25 -4.24 -1.82 5.16
CA GLU A 25 -2.96 -2.47 4.85
C GLU A 25 -2.96 -3.12 3.46
N VAL A 26 -4.01 -3.87 3.11
CA VAL A 26 -4.13 -4.50 1.78
C VAL A 26 -4.24 -3.44 0.68
N GLN A 27 -4.93 -2.33 0.93
CA GLN A 27 -5.00 -1.22 -0.02
C GLN A 27 -3.64 -0.55 -0.21
N GLN A 28 -2.90 -0.29 0.86
CA GLN A 28 -1.55 0.28 0.76
C GLN A 28 -0.61 -0.68 0.04
N GLN A 29 -0.66 -1.97 0.36
CA GLN A 29 0.16 -2.98 -0.32
C GLN A 29 -0.14 -3.04 -1.83
N ARG A 30 -1.42 -2.95 -2.21
CA ARG A 30 -1.81 -2.88 -3.63
C ARG A 30 -1.32 -1.60 -4.30
N ALA A 31 -1.46 -0.45 -3.64
CA ALA A 31 -0.99 0.82 -4.16
C ALA A 31 0.53 0.82 -4.39
N GLY A 32 1.31 0.31 -3.42
CA GLY A 32 2.77 0.14 -3.55
C GLY A 32 3.14 -0.79 -4.72
N ASN A 33 2.44 -1.92 -4.87
CA ASN A 33 2.65 -2.84 -5.98
C ASN A 33 2.35 -2.21 -7.36
N ASP A 34 1.32 -1.38 -7.45
CA ASP A 34 1.01 -0.67 -8.68
C ASP A 34 2.06 0.40 -9.00
N LEU A 35 2.61 1.07 -7.99
CA LEU A 35 3.74 2.00 -8.17
C LEU A 35 5.01 1.28 -8.63
N LEU A 36 5.33 0.12 -8.07
CA LEU A 36 6.45 -0.71 -8.55
C LEU A 36 6.29 -1.11 -10.01
N LYS A 37 5.09 -1.57 -10.40
CA LYS A 37 4.81 -1.93 -11.79
C LYS A 37 4.98 -0.72 -12.72
N LYS A 38 4.54 0.47 -12.31
CA LYS A 38 4.75 1.71 -13.07
C LYS A 38 6.22 2.05 -13.22
N LEU A 39 7.01 1.97 -12.14
CA LEU A 39 8.45 2.20 -12.18
C LEU A 39 9.16 1.20 -13.10
N GLY A 40 8.84 -0.10 -12.97
CA GLY A 40 9.39 -1.14 -13.84
C GLY A 40 9.03 -0.94 -15.31
N ALA A 41 7.79 -0.54 -15.61
CA ALA A 41 7.34 -0.23 -16.96
C ALA A 41 8.06 1.00 -17.54
N ALA A 42 8.22 2.07 -16.75
CA ALA A 42 8.94 3.28 -17.15
C ALA A 42 10.41 2.97 -17.42
N TYR A 43 11.09 2.27 -16.51
CA TYR A 43 12.48 1.86 -16.65
C TYR A 43 12.69 0.94 -17.87
N PHE A 44 11.79 -0.01 -18.10
CA PHE A 44 11.86 -0.87 -19.27
C PHE A 44 11.66 -0.09 -20.58
N ALA A 45 10.74 0.87 -20.61
CA ALA A 45 10.51 1.74 -21.76
C ALA A 45 11.71 2.63 -22.04
N GLU A 46 12.32 3.21 -20.99
CA GLU A 46 13.57 3.98 -21.07
C GLU A 46 14.71 3.12 -21.63
N ARG A 47 14.88 1.89 -21.14
CA ARG A 47 15.92 0.98 -21.62
C ARG A 47 15.73 0.56 -23.08
N ARG A 48 14.49 0.52 -23.57
CA ARG A 48 14.16 0.31 -24.98
C ARG A 48 14.28 1.57 -25.86
N GLY A 49 14.59 2.73 -25.28
CA GLY A 49 14.66 4.01 -25.99
C GLY A 49 13.30 4.56 -26.41
N SER A 50 12.21 3.99 -25.89
CA SER A 50 10.82 4.40 -26.16
C SER A 50 10.19 5.22 -25.04
N GLY A 51 10.82 5.23 -23.86
CA GLY A 51 10.43 6.01 -22.69
C GLY A 51 11.41 7.15 -22.44
N SER A 52 11.10 7.97 -21.45
CA SER A 52 11.93 9.10 -21.05
C SER A 52 12.48 8.90 -19.63
N PRO A 53 13.71 9.38 -19.35
CA PRO A 53 14.28 9.34 -18.01
C PRO A 53 13.42 10.07 -16.97
N GLU A 54 12.70 11.12 -17.40
CA GLU A 54 11.78 11.88 -16.53
C GLU A 54 10.62 11.01 -16.06
N ALA A 55 10.05 10.18 -16.93
CA ALA A 55 8.96 9.27 -16.55
C ALA A 55 9.42 8.22 -15.51
N THR A 56 10.66 7.74 -15.62
CA THR A 56 11.27 6.86 -14.62
C THR A 56 11.48 7.60 -13.31
N GLN A 57 12.00 8.83 -13.36
CA GLN A 57 12.21 9.64 -12.16
C GLN A 57 10.90 9.98 -11.45
N ASP A 58 9.84 10.30 -12.19
CA ASP A 58 8.51 10.58 -11.62
C ASP A 58 7.92 9.35 -10.94
N ALA A 59 8.05 8.17 -11.57
CA ALA A 59 7.61 6.92 -10.98
C ALA A 59 8.42 6.56 -9.72
N LEU A 60 9.72 6.87 -9.70
CA LEU A 60 10.58 6.68 -8.54
C LEU A 60 10.17 7.61 -7.40
N ASN A 61 9.97 8.90 -7.67
CA ASN A 61 9.52 9.88 -6.69
C ASN A 61 8.16 9.50 -6.07
N ALA A 62 7.23 8.99 -6.89
CA ALA A 62 5.93 8.53 -6.41
C ALA A 62 6.05 7.28 -5.51
N LEU A 63 6.97 6.37 -5.83
CA LEU A 63 7.27 5.21 -5.00
C LEU A 63 7.89 5.61 -3.67
N GLU A 64 8.87 6.51 -3.68
CA GLU A 64 9.52 7.04 -2.47
C GLU A 64 8.51 7.77 -1.57
N ALA A 65 7.63 8.59 -2.15
CA ALA A 65 6.56 9.25 -1.39
C ALA A 65 5.63 8.24 -0.70
N HIS A 66 5.30 7.14 -1.37
CA HIS A 66 4.48 6.07 -0.79
C HIS A 66 5.23 5.33 0.34
N VAL A 67 6.50 5.00 0.14
CA VAL A 67 7.34 4.37 1.16
C VAL A 67 7.47 5.28 2.39
N ASN A 68 7.67 6.58 2.20
CA ASN A 68 7.75 7.54 3.30
C ASN A 68 6.43 7.68 4.07
N ALA A 69 5.28 7.50 3.41
CA ALA A 69 3.96 7.63 4.03
C ALA A 69 3.42 6.34 4.67
N HIS A 70 3.74 5.17 4.09
CA HIS A 70 3.12 3.89 4.44
C HIS A 70 4.12 2.77 4.78
N GLY A 71 5.42 3.04 4.62
CA GLY A 71 6.48 2.05 4.78
C GLY A 71 6.73 1.24 3.51
N ASP A 72 7.73 0.37 3.58
CA ASP A 72 8.25 -0.44 2.47
C ASP A 72 7.79 -1.91 2.53
N ALA A 73 6.79 -2.25 3.35
CA ALA A 73 6.33 -3.62 3.55
C ALA A 73 5.95 -4.35 2.25
N PHE A 74 5.47 -3.63 1.24
CA PHE A 74 5.13 -4.18 -0.08
C PHE A 74 6.36 -4.58 -0.92
N LEU A 75 7.57 -4.10 -0.58
CA LEU A 75 8.83 -4.50 -1.23
C LEU A 75 9.32 -5.87 -0.78
N HIS A 76 8.89 -6.32 0.41
CA HIS A 76 9.35 -7.56 1.06
C HIS A 76 8.35 -8.73 0.94
N GLY A 77 7.32 -8.57 0.10
CA GLY A 77 6.23 -9.53 -0.09
C GLY A 77 6.60 -10.76 -0.90
#